data_AF-A0A1J5HN25-F1
#
_entry.id   AF-A0A1J5HN25-F1
#
_cell.length_a   1.000
_cell.length_b   1.000
_cell.length_c   1.000
_cell.angle_alpha   90.00
_cell.angle_beta   90.00
_cell.angle_gamma   90.00
#
_symmetry.space_group_name_H-M   'P 1'
#
loop_
_entity.id
_entity.type
_entity.pdbx_description
1 polymer ?
#
loop_
_entity_poly.entity_id
_entity_poly.type
_entity_poly.pdbx_seq_one_letter_code
_entity_poly.pdbx_strand_id
1 'polypeptide(L)'
;MAFNALGMHRSDVLVTGRILLPGEQPDELLDRIVDTFFAPEVQFGTQSAVVHRLKADFRDLIMSGACIPGTPGMTNAGRQLPLSSCAVAPTLDLTQDGSLDIVRAYYQKNMGLGFNLSGYNDPVGHLLALNKFCDKETQTGQYQRYIGNMAMLSCFHPHVLRFIRAKKEHPEITYFNLSVDVTEAFMEAALSGTDITLSDGTLVNASDILDEIATSAWETGDPGIVFLDRMNRDNPVSHLPYTSVPTCCETGMVPGETNQLGYINVAHFLTGSTYNYGGLTSAVKLMTRALDNAVQASLNHFPHAESRDVAQSKRRLGIGICGLSDLLILMGLNYDSDESRSVARDILSAINFGSKEASFELASSRGSCGAMEGHNAYTDGRYLEDKFGLHPTAVISADDWTLLAESIRQRRQLRNILTTTLPPTGRSSLLLGVSPSLEPALKTAHEVPSRGHLLMMRDLVGTDTGVFDESASKTVNMPRAATVSDVREVFVDSYKLGLKNICVYRKTN
;
A
#
# COMPACT_ATOMS: atom_id res chain seq x y z
N MET A 1 4.82 25.48 20.75
CA MET A 1 4.87 26.35 19.54
C MET A 1 5.09 25.54 18.25
N ALA A 2 5.19 24.20 18.31
CA ALA A 2 5.66 23.40 17.18
C ALA A 2 4.59 23.21 16.10
N PHE A 3 3.30 23.12 16.47
CA PHE A 3 2.21 23.02 15.49
C PHE A 3 1.64 24.35 14.99
N ASN A 4 2.09 25.51 15.50
CA ASN A 4 1.71 26.80 14.92
C ASN A 4 2.35 27.03 13.54
N ALA A 5 3.46 26.36 13.23
CA ALA A 5 4.07 26.37 11.89
C ALA A 5 3.23 25.60 10.84
N LEU A 6 2.28 24.77 11.28
CA LEU A 6 1.46 23.93 10.41
C LEU A 6 0.14 24.62 9.98
N GLY A 7 -0.18 25.82 10.48
CA GLY A 7 -1.36 26.59 10.03
C GLY A 7 -2.71 26.01 10.50
N MET A 8 -3.71 26.89 10.65
CA MET A 8 -5.04 26.57 11.21
C MET A 8 -5.79 25.45 10.48
N HIS A 9 -5.52 25.21 9.19
CA HIS A 9 -6.18 24.14 8.44
C HIS A 9 -5.74 22.72 8.85
N ARG A 10 -4.60 22.58 9.56
CA ARG A 10 -4.06 21.27 9.94
C ARG A 10 -4.56 20.79 11.31
N SER A 11 -5.00 21.69 12.20
CA SER A 11 -5.67 21.30 13.45
C SER A 11 -7.00 20.59 13.18
N ASP A 12 -7.74 21.00 12.15
CA ASP A 12 -9.00 20.35 11.79
C ASP A 12 -8.80 18.89 11.36
N VAL A 13 -7.72 18.60 10.63
CA VAL A 13 -7.36 17.22 10.24
C VAL A 13 -7.03 16.36 11.46
N LEU A 14 -6.34 16.92 12.46
CA LEU A 14 -6.02 16.23 13.70
C LEU A 14 -7.29 15.95 14.55
N VAL A 15 -8.21 16.91 14.63
CA VAL A 15 -9.45 16.81 15.42
C VAL A 15 -10.48 15.91 14.72
N THR A 16 -10.84 16.21 13.48
CA THR A 16 -11.79 15.39 12.69
C THR A 16 -11.25 13.98 12.47
N GLY A 17 -9.92 13.85 12.43
CA GLY A 17 -9.25 12.57 12.32
C GLY A 17 -9.18 11.76 13.61
N ARG A 18 -9.62 12.32 14.75
CA ARG A 18 -9.51 11.74 16.09
C ARG A 18 -8.07 11.29 16.42
N ILE A 19 -7.09 12.02 15.87
CA ILE A 19 -5.66 11.76 16.07
C ILE A 19 -5.24 12.28 17.45
N LEU A 20 -5.73 13.45 17.84
CA LEU A 20 -5.57 13.98 19.19
C LEU A 20 -6.42 13.19 20.19
N LEU A 21 -5.87 12.97 21.38
CA LEU A 21 -6.64 12.58 22.56
C LEU A 21 -7.43 13.78 23.09
N PRO A 22 -8.53 13.56 23.84
CA PRO A 22 -9.27 14.66 24.47
C PRO A 22 -8.36 15.52 25.36
N GLY A 23 -8.26 16.81 25.05
CA GLY A 23 -7.44 17.78 25.78
C GLY A 23 -5.96 17.81 25.40
N GLU A 24 -5.48 16.88 24.56
CA GLU A 24 -4.09 16.80 24.14
C GLU A 24 -3.73 17.95 23.20
N GLN A 25 -2.61 18.60 23.50
CA GLN A 25 -2.01 19.60 22.64
C GLN A 25 -1.19 18.94 21.53
N PRO A 26 -1.04 19.57 20.38
CA PRO A 26 -0.30 18.97 19.29
C PRO A 26 1.18 18.63 19.63
N ASP A 27 1.87 19.46 20.41
CA ASP A 27 3.24 19.17 20.86
C ASP A 27 3.30 17.86 21.70
N GLU A 28 2.24 17.57 22.49
CA GLU A 28 2.09 16.34 23.29
C GLU A 28 1.79 15.11 22.41
N LEU A 29 1.03 15.29 21.31
CA LEU A 29 0.80 14.24 20.32
C LEU A 29 2.11 13.73 19.71
N LEU A 30 3.03 14.65 19.39
CA LEU A 30 4.31 14.26 18.81
C LEU A 30 5.13 13.43 19.80
N ASP A 31 5.20 13.86 21.06
CA ASP A 31 5.92 13.13 22.09
C ASP A 31 5.28 11.74 22.30
N ARG A 32 3.95 11.63 22.31
CA ARG A 32 3.23 10.34 22.34
C ARG A 32 3.57 9.42 21.16
N ILE A 33 3.63 9.96 19.94
CA ILE A 33 4.01 9.21 18.75
C ILE A 33 5.45 8.69 18.89
N VAL A 34 6.39 9.58 19.16
CA VAL A 34 7.82 9.25 19.28
C VAL A 34 8.06 8.24 20.40
N ASP A 35 7.41 8.42 21.55
CA ASP A 35 7.53 7.50 22.67
C ASP A 35 6.95 6.12 22.34
N THR A 36 5.81 6.06 21.67
CA THR A 36 5.21 4.78 21.25
C THR A 36 6.12 4.04 20.25
N PHE A 37 6.61 4.75 19.23
CA PHE A 37 7.43 4.15 18.17
C PHE A 37 8.82 3.73 18.66
N PHE A 38 9.34 4.29 19.75
CA PHE A 38 10.67 3.92 20.26
C PHE A 38 10.64 3.20 21.61
N ALA A 39 9.47 2.96 22.21
CA ALA A 39 9.34 2.10 23.39
C ALA A 39 9.92 0.68 23.19
N PRO A 40 9.76 0.02 22.01
CA PRO A 40 10.32 -1.30 21.77
C PRO A 40 11.85 -1.38 21.83
N GLU A 41 12.58 -0.26 21.70
CA GLU A 41 14.04 -0.24 21.78
C GLU A 41 14.57 -0.83 23.09
N VAL A 42 13.83 -0.66 24.19
CA VAL A 42 14.19 -1.22 25.51
C VAL A 42 14.17 -2.74 25.47
N GLN A 43 13.20 -3.34 24.77
CA GLN A 43 13.10 -4.80 24.62
C GLN A 43 14.26 -5.38 23.80
N PHE A 44 14.82 -4.60 22.88
CA PHE A 44 15.98 -4.96 22.08
C PHE A 44 17.32 -4.66 22.77
N GLY A 45 17.31 -4.18 24.01
CA GLY A 45 18.53 -3.87 24.77
C GLY A 45 19.31 -2.66 24.23
N THR A 46 18.67 -1.79 23.44
CA THR A 46 19.30 -0.56 22.94
C THR A 46 19.65 0.36 24.11
N GLN A 47 20.88 0.88 24.12
CA GLN A 47 21.35 1.78 25.18
C GLN A 47 20.47 3.04 25.29
N SER A 48 20.13 3.45 26.51
CA SER A 48 19.24 4.60 26.77
C SER A 48 19.69 5.89 26.06
N ALA A 49 21.00 6.19 26.03
CA ALA A 49 21.53 7.35 25.30
C ALA A 49 21.24 7.29 23.78
N VAL A 50 21.32 6.10 23.19
CA VAL A 50 20.98 5.87 21.78
C VAL A 50 19.47 6.02 21.56
N VAL A 51 18.65 5.49 22.47
CA VAL A 51 17.18 5.67 22.40
C VAL A 51 16.80 7.16 22.46
N HIS A 52 17.43 7.94 23.34
CA HIS A 52 17.19 9.38 23.42
C HIS A 52 17.57 10.10 22.13
N ARG A 53 18.72 9.76 21.51
CA ARG A 53 19.10 10.33 20.21
C ARG A 53 18.09 9.94 19.11
N LEU A 54 17.74 8.66 18.99
CA LEU A 54 16.79 8.19 17.98
C LEU A 54 15.43 8.89 18.10
N LYS A 55 14.94 9.08 19.32
CA LYS A 55 13.71 9.84 19.59
C LYS A 55 13.83 11.30 19.13
N ALA A 56 14.93 11.96 19.47
CA ALA A 56 15.18 13.34 19.04
C ALA A 56 15.26 13.45 17.52
N ASP A 57 16.04 12.59 16.87
CA ASP A 57 16.20 12.59 15.41
C ASP A 57 14.86 12.35 14.69
N PHE A 58 14.03 11.41 15.19
CA PHE A 58 12.73 11.14 14.57
C PHE A 58 11.74 12.28 14.79
N ARG A 59 11.78 12.90 15.97
CA ARG A 59 11.01 14.12 16.28
C ARG A 59 11.37 15.23 15.31
N ASP A 60 12.66 15.45 15.05
CA ASP A 60 13.15 16.48 14.14
C ASP A 60 12.75 16.20 12.67
N LEU A 61 12.75 14.94 12.22
CA LEU A 61 12.25 14.58 10.90
C LEU A 61 10.75 14.87 10.72
N ILE A 62 9.93 14.58 11.73
CA ILE A 62 8.49 14.89 11.68
C ILE A 62 8.29 16.41 11.72
N MET A 63 8.97 17.11 12.62
CA MET A 63 8.83 18.56 12.80
C MET A 63 9.29 19.37 11.60
N SER A 64 10.34 18.92 10.90
CA SER A 64 10.80 19.54 9.66
C SER A 64 9.89 19.24 8.46
N GLY A 65 8.95 18.30 8.60
CA GLY A 65 8.09 17.84 7.52
C GLY A 65 8.78 16.91 6.52
N ALA A 66 9.92 16.32 6.90
CA ALA A 66 10.66 15.36 6.08
C ALA A 66 9.95 14.00 5.99
N CYS A 67 9.23 13.62 7.04
CA CYS A 67 8.44 12.40 7.07
C CYS A 67 7.22 12.50 8.00
N ILE A 68 6.34 11.52 7.91
CA ILE A 68 5.22 11.37 8.84
C ILE A 68 4.80 9.89 8.94
N PRO A 69 4.40 9.39 10.12
CA PRO A 69 3.78 8.07 10.21
C PRO A 69 2.45 8.02 9.45
N GLY A 70 2.02 6.80 9.10
CA GLY A 70 0.68 6.55 8.61
C GLY A 70 -0.37 7.00 9.62
N THR A 71 -1.55 7.40 9.13
CA THR A 71 -2.65 7.91 9.96
C THR A 71 -2.94 7.02 11.18
N PRO A 72 -3.12 5.69 11.06
CA PRO A 72 -3.37 4.85 12.23
C PRO A 72 -2.14 4.67 13.12
N GLY A 73 -0.92 4.79 12.62
CA GLY A 73 0.27 4.90 13.47
C GLY A 73 0.18 6.11 14.42
N MET A 74 -0.37 7.23 13.95
CA MET A 74 -0.60 8.43 14.78
C MET A 74 -1.84 8.30 15.67
N THR A 75 -2.96 7.83 15.11
CA THR A 75 -4.23 7.65 15.83
C THR A 75 -4.08 6.63 16.96
N ASN A 76 -3.42 5.49 16.72
CA ASN A 76 -3.34 4.39 17.67
C ASN A 76 -2.17 4.51 18.66
N ALA A 77 -1.22 5.42 18.44
CA ALA A 77 -0.09 5.65 19.35
C ALA A 77 -0.59 5.90 20.78
N GLY A 78 0.03 5.25 21.77
CA GLY A 78 -0.37 5.36 23.17
C GLY A 78 -1.73 4.73 23.55
N ARG A 79 -2.44 4.05 22.63
CA ARG A 79 -3.77 3.45 22.87
C ARG A 79 -3.77 1.93 23.07
N GLN A 80 -2.60 1.28 23.14
CA GLN A 80 -2.48 -0.20 23.19
C GLN A 80 -3.23 -0.91 22.04
N LEU A 81 -3.20 -0.29 20.85
CA LEU A 81 -3.76 -0.83 19.62
C LEU A 81 -2.60 -1.08 18.64
N PRO A 82 -2.77 -1.98 17.65
CA PRO A 82 -1.78 -2.11 16.58
C PRO A 82 -1.61 -0.78 15.84
N LEU A 83 -0.41 -0.52 15.34
CA LEU A 83 -0.08 0.70 14.60
C LEU A 83 -0.23 0.54 13.07
N SER A 84 -0.76 -0.60 12.62
CA SER A 84 -1.00 -0.90 11.21
C SER A 84 -2.31 -0.31 10.69
N SER A 85 -2.39 -0.15 9.37
CA SER A 85 -3.48 0.61 8.73
C SER A 85 -4.62 -0.22 8.16
N CYS A 86 -4.25 -1.30 7.48
CA CYS A 86 -5.15 -2.20 6.78
C CYS A 86 -4.63 -3.63 7.00
N ALA A 87 -5.53 -4.59 6.80
CA ALA A 87 -5.20 -6.00 6.78
C ALA A 87 -5.93 -6.71 5.64
N VAL A 88 -5.44 -7.88 5.23
CA VAL A 88 -6.30 -8.87 4.60
C VAL A 88 -6.96 -9.67 5.72
N ALA A 89 -8.26 -9.93 5.56
CA ALA A 89 -9.02 -10.65 6.56
C ALA A 89 -8.35 -12.01 6.85
N PRO A 90 -8.32 -12.46 8.11
CA PRO A 90 -7.76 -13.76 8.44
C PRO A 90 -8.55 -14.87 7.74
N THR A 91 -8.00 -16.08 7.75
CA THR A 91 -8.70 -17.25 7.23
C THR A 91 -10.04 -17.39 7.94
N LEU A 92 -11.12 -17.09 7.21
CA LEU A 92 -12.46 -16.98 7.75
C LEU A 92 -13.48 -17.63 6.81
N ASP A 93 -14.48 -18.26 7.39
CA ASP A 93 -15.65 -18.76 6.67
C ASP A 93 -16.85 -17.86 7.02
N LEU A 94 -17.24 -16.99 6.09
CA LEU A 94 -18.38 -16.08 6.27
C LEU A 94 -19.73 -16.80 6.43
N THR A 95 -19.79 -18.11 6.21
CA THR A 95 -21.00 -18.90 6.44
C THR A 95 -21.14 -19.39 7.89
N GLN A 96 -20.06 -19.32 8.68
CA GLN A 96 -20.05 -19.79 10.07
C GLN A 96 -20.41 -18.68 11.06
N ASP A 97 -21.07 -19.09 12.13
CA ASP A 97 -21.38 -18.23 13.29
C ASP A 97 -20.09 -17.70 13.91
N GLY A 98 -20.09 -16.42 14.31
CA GLY A 98 -18.93 -15.75 14.92
C GLY A 98 -17.89 -15.18 13.95
N SER A 99 -17.97 -15.48 12.65
CA SER A 99 -17.07 -14.90 11.63
C SER A 99 -17.12 -13.36 11.61
N LEU A 100 -18.31 -12.77 11.79
CA LEU A 100 -18.48 -11.32 11.87
C LEU A 100 -17.92 -10.71 13.17
N ASP A 101 -17.76 -11.50 14.24
CA ASP A 101 -17.13 -11.01 15.48
C ASP A 101 -15.63 -10.80 15.26
N ILE A 102 -14.99 -11.68 14.47
CA ILE A 102 -13.61 -11.49 14.02
C ILE A 102 -13.51 -10.21 13.21
N VAL A 103 -14.38 -10.01 12.21
CA VAL A 103 -14.42 -8.78 11.39
C VAL A 103 -14.58 -7.53 12.28
N ARG A 104 -15.52 -7.55 13.24
CA ARG A 104 -15.72 -6.46 14.20
C ARG A 104 -14.46 -6.12 14.97
N ALA A 105 -13.71 -7.13 15.41
CA ALA A 105 -12.50 -6.94 16.19
C ALA A 105 -11.45 -6.13 15.41
N TYR A 106 -11.33 -6.30 14.08
CA TYR A 106 -10.45 -5.46 13.25
C TYR A 106 -10.95 -4.03 13.12
N TYR A 107 -12.25 -3.82 12.91
CA TYR A 107 -12.82 -2.47 12.86
C TYR A 107 -12.58 -1.71 14.17
N GLN A 108 -12.67 -2.39 15.32
CA GLN A 108 -12.37 -1.81 16.63
C GLN A 108 -10.89 -1.43 16.79
N LYS A 109 -9.99 -2.00 15.98
CA LYS A 109 -8.57 -1.60 15.88
C LYS A 109 -8.33 -0.52 14.82
N ASN A 110 -9.38 0.04 14.23
CA ASN A 110 -9.35 1.05 13.16
C ASN A 110 -8.69 0.56 11.85
N MET A 111 -8.86 -0.73 11.53
CA MET A 111 -8.33 -1.38 10.32
C MET A 111 -9.42 -1.62 9.29
N GLY A 112 -9.12 -1.32 8.03
CA GLY A 112 -9.89 -1.82 6.89
C GLY A 112 -9.46 -3.23 6.49
N LEU A 113 -10.37 -4.00 5.87
CA LEU A 113 -10.13 -5.39 5.50
C LEU A 113 -10.23 -5.64 3.99
N GLY A 114 -9.31 -6.44 3.47
CA GLY A 114 -9.42 -7.09 2.17
C GLY A 114 -10.05 -8.48 2.27
N PHE A 115 -11.03 -8.76 1.41
CA PHE A 115 -11.73 -10.04 1.32
C PHE A 115 -11.56 -10.62 -0.09
N ASN A 116 -11.20 -11.90 -0.17
CA ASN A 116 -11.33 -12.68 -1.41
C ASN A 116 -12.61 -13.51 -1.32
N LEU A 117 -13.57 -13.24 -2.20
CA LEU A 117 -14.88 -13.89 -2.20
C LEU A 117 -14.96 -15.08 -3.17
N SER A 118 -13.86 -15.44 -3.83
CA SER A 118 -13.83 -16.47 -4.88
C SER A 118 -14.13 -17.88 -4.37
N GLY A 119 -14.03 -18.11 -3.06
CA GLY A 119 -14.35 -19.38 -2.43
C GLY A 119 -15.83 -19.58 -2.08
N TYR A 120 -16.69 -18.58 -2.30
CA TYR A 120 -18.10 -18.64 -1.89
C TYR A 120 -19.03 -18.83 -3.09
N ASN A 121 -20.04 -19.70 -2.93
CA ASN A 121 -21.05 -19.94 -3.97
C ASN A 121 -21.91 -18.70 -4.29
N ASP A 122 -22.18 -17.82 -3.31
CA ASP A 122 -22.91 -16.56 -3.52
C ASP A 122 -22.06 -15.34 -3.10
N PRO A 123 -21.03 -14.96 -3.89
CA PRO A 123 -20.10 -13.91 -3.49
C PRO A 123 -20.78 -12.55 -3.35
N VAL A 124 -21.78 -12.25 -4.19
CA VAL A 124 -22.52 -10.98 -4.13
C VAL A 124 -23.45 -10.93 -2.92
N GLY A 125 -24.08 -12.06 -2.55
CA GLY A 125 -24.83 -12.16 -1.30
C GLY A 125 -23.96 -11.89 -0.07
N HIS A 126 -22.76 -12.49 -0.01
CA HIS A 126 -21.80 -12.23 1.06
C HIS A 126 -21.33 -10.77 1.09
N LEU A 127 -21.04 -10.17 -0.07
CA LEU A 127 -20.70 -8.74 -0.18
C LEU A 127 -21.80 -7.84 0.39
N LEU A 128 -23.07 -8.09 0.01
CA LEU A 128 -24.22 -7.31 0.51
C LEU A 128 -24.42 -7.49 2.02
N ALA A 129 -24.26 -8.72 2.53
CA ALA A 129 -24.35 -9.01 3.96
C ALA A 129 -23.25 -8.28 4.75
N LEU A 130 -22.01 -8.32 4.27
CA LEU A 130 -20.88 -7.58 4.86
C LEU A 130 -21.09 -6.07 4.79
N ASN A 131 -21.60 -5.54 3.68
CA ASN A 131 -21.88 -4.10 3.55
C ASN A 131 -22.95 -3.65 4.56
N LYS A 132 -24.04 -4.42 4.71
CA LYS A 132 -25.08 -4.17 5.73
C LYS A 132 -24.53 -4.28 7.15
N PHE A 133 -23.60 -5.20 7.39
CA PHE A 133 -22.91 -5.32 8.66
C PHE A 133 -22.08 -4.05 8.95
N CYS A 134 -21.29 -3.58 7.98
CA CYS A 134 -20.51 -2.35 8.10
C CYS A 134 -21.38 -1.12 8.37
N ASP A 135 -22.56 -1.04 7.75
CA ASP A 135 -23.51 0.04 7.99
C ASP A 135 -24.00 0.06 9.45
N LYS A 136 -24.43 -1.10 9.97
CA LYS A 136 -24.82 -1.25 11.38
C LYS A 136 -23.69 -0.87 12.33
N GLU A 137 -22.48 -1.34 12.06
CA GLU A 137 -21.30 -1.03 12.87
C GLU A 137 -20.99 0.48 12.83
N THR A 138 -21.04 1.11 11.66
CA THR A 138 -20.80 2.56 11.53
C THR A 138 -21.81 3.40 12.32
N GLN A 139 -23.09 3.01 12.31
CA GLN A 139 -24.16 3.70 13.05
C GLN A 139 -23.98 3.69 14.58
N THR A 140 -23.17 2.77 15.13
CA THR A 140 -22.83 2.78 16.57
C THR A 140 -22.00 3.99 16.99
N GLY A 141 -21.31 4.65 16.04
CA GLY A 141 -20.43 5.80 16.31
C GLY A 141 -19.14 5.48 17.08
N GLN A 142 -18.89 4.20 17.40
CA GLN A 142 -17.77 3.78 18.26
C GLN A 142 -16.40 3.81 17.57
N TYR A 143 -16.38 3.80 16.24
CA TYR A 143 -15.14 3.73 15.45
C TYR A 143 -14.50 5.10 15.26
N GLN A 144 -13.17 5.15 15.33
CA GLN A 144 -12.44 6.43 15.18
C GLN A 144 -12.17 6.77 13.71
N ARG A 145 -12.29 5.78 12.82
CA ARG A 145 -12.07 5.91 11.38
C ARG A 145 -13.24 5.31 10.62
N TYR A 146 -13.41 5.79 9.39
CA TYR A 146 -14.33 5.21 8.42
C TYR A 146 -13.95 3.75 8.14
N ILE A 147 -14.95 2.87 8.12
CA ILE A 147 -14.78 1.46 7.75
C ILE A 147 -14.71 1.38 6.23
N GLY A 148 -13.57 0.97 5.69
CA GLY A 148 -13.41 0.78 4.25
C GLY A 148 -12.76 -0.56 3.95
N ASN A 149 -13.35 -1.30 3.03
CA ASN A 149 -12.93 -2.66 2.69
C ASN A 149 -12.63 -2.82 1.19
N MET A 150 -11.94 -3.90 0.86
CA MET A 150 -11.78 -4.39 -0.50
C MET A 150 -12.50 -5.74 -0.61
N ALA A 151 -13.26 -5.95 -1.69
CA ALA A 151 -13.73 -7.27 -2.09
C ALA A 151 -13.15 -7.62 -3.45
N MET A 152 -12.58 -8.81 -3.54
CA MET A 152 -12.04 -9.38 -4.77
C MET A 152 -12.81 -10.61 -5.21
N LEU A 153 -12.90 -10.80 -6.52
CA LEU A 153 -13.43 -12.03 -7.11
C LEU A 153 -12.61 -12.43 -8.34
N SER A 154 -12.29 -13.71 -8.47
CA SER A 154 -11.62 -14.27 -9.66
C SER A 154 -12.45 -14.08 -10.92
N CYS A 155 -11.78 -13.74 -12.03
CA CYS A 155 -12.38 -13.72 -13.36
C CYS A 155 -12.95 -15.08 -13.82
N PHE A 156 -12.52 -16.19 -13.19
CA PHE A 156 -13.01 -17.54 -13.47
C PHE A 156 -14.22 -17.94 -12.62
N HIS A 157 -14.73 -17.07 -11.75
CA HIS A 157 -15.86 -17.39 -10.90
C HIS A 157 -17.20 -17.41 -11.69
N PRO A 158 -18.11 -18.39 -11.49
CA PRO A 158 -19.39 -18.49 -12.20
C PRO A 158 -20.28 -17.25 -12.11
N HIS A 159 -20.12 -16.49 -11.02
CA HIS A 159 -20.85 -15.25 -10.76
C HIS A 159 -20.03 -13.97 -11.01
N VAL A 160 -18.94 -14.04 -11.78
CA VAL A 160 -18.08 -12.88 -12.07
C VAL A 160 -18.86 -11.70 -12.66
N LEU A 161 -19.75 -11.93 -13.63
CA LEU A 161 -20.55 -10.86 -14.24
C LEU A 161 -21.50 -10.18 -13.24
N ARG A 162 -22.09 -10.94 -12.32
CA ARG A 162 -22.95 -10.39 -11.25
C ARG A 162 -22.13 -9.55 -10.27
N PHE A 163 -20.90 -9.97 -9.97
CA PHE A 163 -19.99 -9.21 -9.12
C PHE A 163 -19.52 -7.92 -9.79
N ILE A 164 -19.17 -7.95 -11.07
CA ILE A 164 -18.79 -6.76 -11.84
C ILE A 164 -19.91 -5.71 -11.82
N ARG A 165 -21.16 -6.13 -11.95
CA ARG A 165 -22.34 -5.25 -11.93
C ARG A 165 -22.80 -4.86 -10.52
N ALA A 166 -22.18 -5.38 -9.46
CA ALA A 166 -22.73 -5.29 -8.11
C ALA A 166 -23.01 -3.85 -7.67
N LYS A 167 -22.07 -2.90 -7.86
CA LYS A 167 -22.29 -1.49 -7.47
C LYS A 167 -23.29 -0.75 -8.35
N LYS A 168 -23.46 -1.17 -9.61
CA LYS A 168 -24.49 -0.63 -10.52
C LYS A 168 -25.88 -1.08 -10.07
N GLU A 169 -26.02 -2.35 -9.73
CA GLU A 169 -27.29 -2.97 -9.33
C GLU A 169 -27.64 -2.69 -7.86
N HIS A 170 -26.62 -2.46 -7.02
CA HIS A 170 -26.72 -2.21 -5.58
C HIS A 170 -25.91 -0.97 -5.18
N PRO A 171 -26.40 0.25 -5.48
CA PRO A 171 -25.72 1.50 -5.14
C PRO A 171 -25.54 1.71 -3.62
N GLU A 172 -26.22 0.92 -2.78
CA GLU A 172 -26.02 0.87 -1.34
C GLU A 172 -24.65 0.28 -0.92
N ILE A 173 -23.90 -0.34 -1.84
CA ILE A 173 -22.53 -0.84 -1.57
C ILE A 173 -21.56 0.34 -1.47
N THR A 174 -21.49 0.94 -0.28
CA THR A 174 -20.64 2.11 -0.02
C THR A 174 -19.38 1.79 0.77
N TYR A 175 -19.31 0.64 1.45
CA TYR A 175 -18.19 0.29 2.35
C TYR A 175 -17.09 -0.55 1.69
N PHE A 176 -17.21 -0.86 0.40
CA PHE A 176 -16.31 -1.74 -0.33
C PHE A 176 -15.83 -1.10 -1.64
N ASN A 177 -14.53 -1.16 -1.89
CA ASN A 177 -13.96 -1.15 -3.24
C ASN A 177 -14.07 -2.56 -3.81
N LEU A 178 -14.29 -2.69 -5.12
CA LEU A 178 -14.38 -3.96 -5.81
C LEU A 178 -13.22 -4.10 -6.80
N SER A 179 -12.64 -5.30 -6.90
CA SER A 179 -11.66 -5.60 -7.94
C SER A 179 -11.83 -7.02 -8.47
N VAL A 180 -11.66 -7.19 -9.78
CA VAL A 180 -11.61 -8.51 -10.38
C VAL A 180 -10.15 -8.97 -10.41
N ASP A 181 -9.89 -10.16 -9.85
CA ASP A 181 -8.60 -10.84 -9.97
C ASP A 181 -8.51 -11.50 -11.36
N VAL A 182 -7.74 -10.86 -12.23
CA VAL A 182 -7.49 -11.32 -13.60
C VAL A 182 -6.09 -11.92 -13.69
N THR A 183 -5.87 -12.73 -14.72
CA THR A 183 -4.58 -13.38 -14.97
C THR A 183 -4.00 -13.01 -16.33
N GLU A 184 -2.72 -13.28 -16.54
CA GLU A 184 -2.10 -13.24 -17.87
C GLU A 184 -2.95 -14.00 -18.90
N ALA A 185 -3.32 -15.25 -18.59
CA ALA A 185 -4.11 -16.11 -19.49
C ALA A 185 -5.50 -15.53 -19.80
N PHE A 186 -6.17 -14.91 -18.82
CA PHE A 186 -7.45 -14.23 -19.05
C PHE A 186 -7.28 -13.05 -20.02
N MET A 187 -6.27 -12.22 -19.81
CA MET A 187 -6.05 -11.03 -20.66
C MET A 187 -5.64 -11.43 -22.08
N GLU A 188 -4.80 -12.45 -22.25
CA GLU A 188 -4.47 -13.02 -23.56
C GLU A 188 -5.73 -13.51 -24.29
N ALA A 189 -6.60 -14.25 -23.59
CA ALA A 189 -7.87 -14.71 -24.15
C ALA A 189 -8.81 -13.55 -24.53
N ALA A 190 -8.92 -12.54 -23.66
CA ALA A 190 -9.77 -11.37 -23.90
C ALA A 190 -9.31 -10.54 -25.09
N LEU A 191 -7.99 -10.42 -25.29
CA LEU A 191 -7.41 -9.72 -26.44
C LEU A 191 -7.52 -10.52 -27.75
N SER A 192 -7.54 -11.85 -27.63
CA SER A 192 -7.68 -12.77 -28.78
C SER A 192 -9.14 -13.04 -29.14
N GLY A 193 -10.10 -12.60 -28.32
CA GLY A 193 -11.52 -12.88 -28.47
C GLY A 193 -11.87 -14.35 -28.26
N THR A 194 -11.07 -15.09 -27.48
CA THR A 194 -11.29 -16.51 -27.20
C THR A 194 -12.02 -16.73 -25.88
N ASP A 195 -12.60 -17.92 -25.72
CA ASP A 195 -13.32 -18.29 -24.51
C ASP A 195 -12.36 -18.69 -23.38
N ILE A 196 -12.82 -18.48 -22.15
CA ILE A 196 -12.25 -19.08 -20.93
C ILE A 196 -13.28 -20.01 -20.29
N THR A 197 -12.79 -20.98 -19.53
CA THR A 197 -13.63 -21.88 -18.74
C THR A 197 -13.75 -21.35 -17.32
N LEU A 198 -14.97 -21.04 -16.89
CA LEU A 198 -15.27 -20.73 -15.49
C LEU A 198 -15.11 -21.97 -14.61
N SER A 199 -15.03 -21.80 -13.29
CA SER A 199 -14.77 -22.92 -12.37
C SER A 199 -15.89 -23.97 -12.31
N ASP A 200 -17.08 -23.68 -12.83
CA ASP A 200 -18.20 -24.62 -12.98
C ASP A 200 -18.21 -25.34 -14.35
N GLY A 201 -17.23 -25.06 -15.21
CA GLY A 201 -17.14 -25.62 -16.56
C GLY A 201 -17.82 -24.79 -17.65
N THR A 202 -18.48 -23.69 -17.31
CA THR A 202 -19.13 -22.81 -18.29
C THR A 202 -18.07 -22.12 -19.15
N LEU A 203 -18.25 -22.17 -20.48
CA LEU A 203 -17.43 -21.40 -21.42
C LEU A 203 -18.02 -20.00 -21.60
N VAL A 204 -17.18 -18.98 -21.44
CA VAL A 204 -17.56 -17.58 -21.61
C VAL A 204 -16.48 -16.86 -22.40
N ASN A 205 -16.87 -15.97 -23.31
CA ASN A 205 -15.93 -15.14 -24.03
C ASN A 205 -15.20 -14.19 -23.07
N ALA A 206 -13.86 -14.23 -23.07
CA ALA A 206 -13.08 -13.40 -22.16
C ALA A 206 -13.18 -11.90 -22.49
N SER A 207 -13.42 -11.53 -23.76
CA SER A 207 -13.62 -10.12 -24.14
C SER A 207 -14.90 -9.58 -23.53
N ASP A 208 -15.99 -10.37 -23.51
CA ASP A 208 -17.26 -9.92 -22.93
C ASP A 208 -17.13 -9.60 -21.44
N ILE A 209 -16.34 -10.38 -20.69
CA ILE A 209 -16.05 -10.10 -19.27
C ILE A 209 -15.23 -8.81 -19.14
N LEU A 210 -14.19 -8.62 -19.96
CA LEU A 210 -13.37 -7.40 -19.94
C LEU A 210 -14.19 -6.15 -20.32
N ASP A 211 -15.08 -6.27 -21.30
CA ASP A 211 -15.99 -5.21 -21.75
C ASP A 211 -16.98 -4.84 -20.65
N GLU A 212 -17.49 -5.82 -19.90
CA GLU A 212 -18.35 -5.56 -18.74
C GLU A 212 -17.58 -4.88 -17.60
N ILE A 213 -16.32 -5.28 -17.33
CA ILE A 213 -15.47 -4.60 -16.34
C ILE A 213 -15.28 -3.13 -16.74
N ALA A 214 -14.94 -2.86 -18.01
CA ALA A 214 -14.78 -1.50 -18.53
C ALA A 214 -16.07 -0.68 -18.45
N THR A 215 -17.20 -1.28 -18.78
CA THR A 215 -18.52 -0.63 -18.72
C THR A 215 -18.88 -0.25 -17.29
N SER A 216 -18.80 -1.20 -16.35
CA SER A 216 -19.14 -0.97 -14.94
C SER A 216 -18.21 0.08 -14.30
N ALA A 217 -16.91 0.01 -14.59
CA ALA A 217 -15.94 0.98 -14.10
C ALA A 217 -16.16 2.39 -14.67
N TRP A 218 -16.59 2.51 -15.94
CA TRP A 218 -16.97 3.77 -16.55
C TRP A 218 -18.22 4.41 -15.90
N GLU A 219 -19.17 3.57 -15.48
CA GLU A 219 -20.43 3.98 -14.84
C GLU A 219 -20.24 4.33 -13.36
N THR A 220 -19.43 3.55 -12.63
CA THR A 220 -19.40 3.57 -11.15
C THR A 220 -18.02 3.80 -10.53
N GLY A 221 -16.93 3.68 -11.30
CA GLY A 221 -15.55 3.65 -10.80
C GLY A 221 -15.06 2.26 -10.36
N ASP A 222 -15.94 1.26 -10.35
CA ASP A 222 -15.65 -0.12 -9.95
C ASP A 222 -16.23 -1.13 -10.95
N PRO A 223 -15.69 -2.36 -11.01
CA PRO A 223 -14.52 -2.82 -10.27
C PRO A 223 -13.21 -2.35 -10.92
N GLY A 224 -12.15 -2.26 -10.12
CA GLY A 224 -10.78 -2.26 -10.62
C GLY A 224 -10.34 -3.64 -11.11
N ILE A 225 -9.11 -3.72 -11.59
CA ILE A 225 -8.45 -4.98 -11.94
C ILE A 225 -7.22 -5.18 -11.06
N VAL A 226 -6.99 -6.41 -10.60
CA VAL A 226 -5.79 -6.82 -9.90
C VAL A 226 -5.21 -8.08 -10.55
N PHE A 227 -3.88 -8.13 -10.64
CA PHE A 227 -3.12 -9.26 -11.16
C PHE A 227 -2.42 -9.95 -9.98
N LEU A 228 -3.14 -10.80 -9.26
CA LEU A 228 -2.59 -11.47 -8.09
C LEU A 228 -1.49 -12.47 -8.47
N ASP A 229 -1.48 -12.96 -9.72
CA ASP A 229 -0.41 -13.76 -10.32
C ASP A 229 0.90 -12.95 -10.43
N ARG A 230 0.85 -11.70 -10.92
CA ARG A 230 1.99 -10.79 -10.97
C ARG A 230 2.49 -10.42 -9.57
N MET A 231 1.57 -10.16 -8.64
CA MET A 231 1.95 -9.90 -7.24
C MET A 231 2.62 -11.12 -6.60
N ASN A 232 2.14 -12.34 -6.86
CA ASN A 232 2.73 -13.57 -6.34
C ASN A 232 4.05 -13.96 -7.00
N ARG A 233 4.24 -13.66 -8.28
CA ARG A 233 5.55 -13.81 -8.95
C ARG A 233 6.63 -13.01 -8.24
N ASP A 234 6.25 -11.86 -7.72
CA ASP A 234 7.10 -10.92 -6.99
C ASP A 234 7.12 -11.15 -5.48
N ASN A 235 6.42 -12.17 -4.97
CA ASN A 235 6.37 -12.50 -3.54
C ASN A 235 7.66 -13.23 -3.13
N PRO A 236 8.48 -12.65 -2.24
CA PRO A 236 9.74 -13.28 -1.83
C PRO A 236 9.52 -14.55 -0.98
N VAL A 237 8.28 -14.82 -0.53
CA VAL A 237 7.91 -15.96 0.32
C VAL A 237 6.81 -16.78 -0.36
N SER A 238 7.17 -17.44 -1.47
CA SER A 238 6.22 -18.11 -2.37
C SER A 238 5.39 -19.22 -1.73
N HIS A 239 5.86 -19.84 -0.64
CA HIS A 239 5.08 -20.84 0.11
C HIS A 239 3.94 -20.24 0.95
N LEU A 240 3.91 -18.91 1.08
CA LEU A 240 2.80 -18.13 1.64
C LEU A 240 2.25 -17.19 0.55
N PRO A 241 1.48 -17.73 -0.42
CA PRO A 241 1.00 -16.96 -1.56
C PRO A 241 -0.04 -15.93 -1.11
N TYR A 242 0.01 -14.75 -1.72
CA TYR A 242 -0.99 -13.72 -1.55
C TYR A 242 -2.34 -14.23 -2.05
N THR A 243 -3.38 -13.99 -1.26
CA THR A 243 -4.75 -14.40 -1.54
C THR A 243 -5.68 -13.21 -1.77
N SER A 244 -5.26 -12.00 -1.35
CA SER A 244 -6.03 -10.78 -1.51
C SER A 244 -5.10 -9.55 -1.41
N VAL A 245 -5.71 -8.37 -1.34
CA VAL A 245 -5.07 -7.06 -1.21
C VAL A 245 -5.82 -6.23 -0.16
N PRO A 246 -5.19 -5.26 0.52
CA PRO A 246 -5.90 -4.39 1.45
C PRO A 246 -6.83 -3.42 0.71
N THR A 247 -7.57 -2.61 1.47
CA THR A 247 -8.59 -1.66 0.98
C THR A 247 -8.17 -0.83 -0.25
N CYS A 248 -6.88 -0.47 -0.36
CA CYS A 248 -6.37 0.42 -1.42
C CYS A 248 -5.58 -0.30 -2.53
N CYS A 249 -5.48 -1.64 -2.50
CA CYS A 249 -4.84 -2.47 -3.52
C CYS A 249 -3.31 -2.26 -3.73
N GLU A 250 -2.62 -1.55 -2.83
CA GLU A 250 -1.19 -1.22 -3.00
C GLU A 250 -0.23 -2.40 -2.81
N THR A 251 -0.71 -3.53 -2.31
CA THR A 251 0.12 -4.65 -1.85
C THR A 251 -0.65 -5.97 -1.94
N GLY A 252 0.06 -7.04 -2.30
CA GLY A 252 -0.44 -8.41 -2.17
C GLY A 252 -0.21 -8.91 -0.75
N MET A 253 -1.22 -9.54 -0.18
CA MET A 253 -1.23 -9.96 1.22
C MET A 253 -1.81 -11.36 1.42
N VAL A 254 -1.26 -12.06 2.40
CA VAL A 254 -1.79 -13.34 2.89
C VAL A 254 -2.87 -13.10 3.95
N PRO A 255 -3.69 -14.10 4.29
CA PRO A 255 -4.69 -13.96 5.35
C PRO A 255 -4.08 -13.47 6.67
N GLY A 256 -4.72 -12.49 7.29
CA GLY A 256 -4.30 -11.89 8.55
C GLY A 256 -3.12 -10.91 8.42
N GLU A 257 -2.48 -10.79 7.26
CA GLU A 257 -1.34 -9.90 7.07
C GLU A 257 -1.75 -8.42 7.23
N THR A 258 -0.89 -7.62 7.86
CA THR A 258 -1.12 -6.19 8.10
C THR A 258 0.06 -5.36 7.60
N ASN A 259 -0.15 -4.05 7.39
CA ASN A 259 0.91 -3.13 6.94
C ASN A 259 1.11 -1.89 7.81
N GLN A 260 2.37 -1.57 8.08
CA GLN A 260 2.85 -0.53 8.96
C GLN A 260 3.37 0.58 8.06
N LEU A 261 2.57 1.63 7.90
CA LEU A 261 2.81 2.65 6.89
C LEU A 261 3.54 3.86 7.49
N GLY A 262 4.47 4.41 6.71
CA GLY A 262 5.14 5.68 6.96
C GLY A 262 5.49 6.35 5.65
N TYR A 263 5.49 7.68 5.61
CA TYR A 263 5.64 8.44 4.37
C TYR A 263 6.82 9.39 4.44
N ILE A 264 7.64 9.36 3.39
CA ILE A 264 8.73 10.31 3.18
C ILE A 264 8.25 11.43 2.27
N ASN A 265 8.45 12.68 2.67
CA ASN A 265 8.18 13.85 1.82
C ASN A 265 9.35 14.06 0.87
N VAL A 266 9.24 13.60 -0.37
CA VAL A 266 10.36 13.65 -1.32
C VAL A 266 10.71 15.07 -1.74
N ALA A 267 9.76 16.01 -1.70
CA ALA A 267 10.02 17.43 -1.99
C ALA A 267 10.90 18.09 -0.92
N HIS A 268 10.92 17.58 0.32
CA HIS A 268 11.68 18.17 1.43
C HIS A 268 13.19 18.17 1.18
N PHE A 269 13.68 17.20 0.41
CA PHE A 269 15.12 17.00 0.20
C PHE A 269 15.69 17.81 -0.97
N LEU A 270 14.87 18.62 -1.65
CA LEU A 270 15.33 19.54 -2.69
C LEU A 270 15.70 20.90 -2.09
N THR A 271 16.94 21.35 -2.30
CA THR A 271 17.40 22.70 -1.94
C THR A 271 17.90 23.41 -3.18
N GLY A 272 17.19 24.43 -3.64
CA GLY A 272 17.45 25.04 -4.94
C GLY A 272 17.28 24.00 -6.04
N SER A 273 18.35 23.72 -6.79
CA SER A 273 18.39 22.68 -7.84
C SER A 273 19.09 21.39 -7.39
N THR A 274 19.52 21.28 -6.14
CA THR A 274 20.29 20.13 -5.65
C THR A 274 19.43 19.24 -4.76
N TYR A 275 19.33 17.96 -5.13
CA TYR A 275 18.61 16.95 -4.35
C TYR A 275 19.53 16.27 -3.34
N ASN A 276 19.15 16.27 -2.06
CA ASN A 276 19.95 15.73 -0.95
C ASN A 276 19.66 14.24 -0.73
N TYR A 277 20.28 13.37 -1.52
CA TYR A 277 20.16 11.91 -1.36
C TYR A 277 20.70 11.40 -0.02
N GLY A 278 21.75 12.03 0.54
CA GLY A 278 22.29 11.62 1.84
C GLY A 278 21.28 11.81 2.99
N GLY A 279 20.61 12.97 3.01
CA GLY A 279 19.54 13.27 3.95
C GLY A 279 18.34 12.35 3.76
N LEU A 280 17.95 12.07 2.51
CA LEU A 280 16.89 11.12 2.19
C LEU A 280 17.22 9.73 2.77
N THR A 281 18.41 9.21 2.51
CA THR A 281 18.84 7.90 3.02
C THR A 281 18.81 7.85 4.55
N SER A 282 19.29 8.88 5.24
CA SER A 282 19.22 8.94 6.71
C SER A 282 17.78 8.92 7.23
N ALA A 283 16.88 9.68 6.60
CA ALA A 283 15.47 9.69 6.96
C ALA A 283 14.81 8.32 6.74
N VAL A 284 15.13 7.66 5.63
CA VAL A 284 14.65 6.31 5.29
C VAL A 284 15.14 5.28 6.30
N LYS A 285 16.44 5.27 6.65
CA LYS A 285 16.97 4.32 7.64
C LYS A 285 16.28 4.47 9.01
N LEU A 286 16.03 5.72 9.44
CA LEU A 286 15.33 5.98 10.69
C LEU A 286 13.84 5.59 10.62
N MET A 287 13.17 5.85 9.49
CA MET A 287 11.79 5.40 9.25
C MET A 287 11.68 3.88 9.27
N THR A 288 12.60 3.14 8.63
CA THR A 288 12.64 1.68 8.67
C THR A 288 12.70 1.16 10.10
N ARG A 289 13.58 1.74 10.95
CA ARG A 289 13.68 1.37 12.36
C ARG A 289 12.41 1.70 13.14
N ALA A 290 11.82 2.86 12.90
CA ALA A 290 10.58 3.30 13.53
C ALA A 290 9.41 2.35 13.18
N LEU A 291 9.28 1.93 11.92
CA LEU A 291 8.24 1.00 11.49
C LEU A 291 8.51 -0.44 11.96
N ASP A 292 9.76 -0.91 12.03
CA ASP A 292 10.09 -2.21 12.66
C ASP A 292 9.70 -2.22 14.15
N ASN A 293 9.93 -1.11 14.85
CA ASN A 293 9.43 -0.94 16.21
C ASN A 293 7.90 -0.92 16.23
N ALA A 294 7.24 -0.27 15.27
CA ALA A 294 5.79 -0.29 15.18
C ALA A 294 5.21 -1.70 15.00
N VAL A 295 5.87 -2.56 14.22
CA VAL A 295 5.56 -4.00 14.15
C VAL A 295 5.68 -4.62 15.54
N GLN A 296 6.82 -4.42 16.22
CA GLN A 296 7.06 -4.97 17.57
C GLN A 296 6.01 -4.54 18.60
N ALA A 297 5.66 -3.25 18.62
CA ALA A 297 4.64 -2.69 19.49
C ALA A 297 3.24 -3.27 19.20
N SER A 298 2.98 -3.72 17.98
CA SER A 298 1.67 -4.20 17.55
C SER A 298 1.41 -5.69 17.86
N LEU A 299 2.45 -6.50 18.06
CA LEU A 299 2.35 -7.97 18.11
C LEU A 299 1.32 -8.49 19.13
N ASN A 300 1.24 -7.86 20.30
CA ASN A 300 0.35 -8.28 21.38
C ASN A 300 -1.04 -7.61 21.33
N HIS A 301 -1.33 -6.84 20.28
CA HIS A 301 -2.55 -6.05 20.16
C HIS A 301 -3.41 -6.44 18.95
N PHE A 302 -2.93 -7.36 18.11
CA PHE A 302 -3.69 -7.88 16.99
C PHE A 302 -4.94 -8.64 17.47
N PRO A 303 -6.08 -8.51 16.76
CA PRO A 303 -7.33 -9.14 17.16
C PRO A 303 -7.35 -10.65 16.92
N HIS A 304 -6.47 -11.18 16.05
CA HIS A 304 -6.42 -12.59 15.67
C HIS A 304 -4.99 -13.13 15.72
N ALA A 305 -4.83 -14.41 16.07
CA ALA A 305 -3.53 -15.07 16.16
C ALA A 305 -2.78 -15.07 14.83
N GLU A 306 -3.48 -15.37 13.73
CA GLU A 306 -2.88 -15.41 12.39
C GLU A 306 -2.21 -14.08 12.01
N SER A 307 -2.78 -12.93 12.38
CA SER A 307 -2.14 -11.63 12.16
C SER A 307 -0.85 -11.46 12.95
N ARG A 308 -0.83 -11.88 14.21
CA ARG A 308 0.39 -11.84 15.01
C ARG A 308 1.46 -12.75 14.40
N ASP A 309 1.09 -13.96 14.03
CA ASP A 309 2.02 -14.97 13.54
C ASP A 309 2.62 -14.55 12.18
N VAL A 310 1.80 -14.01 11.27
CA VAL A 310 2.28 -13.43 10.00
C VAL A 310 3.13 -12.17 10.23
N ALA A 311 2.73 -11.28 11.15
CA ALA A 311 3.52 -10.09 11.47
C ALA A 311 4.89 -10.44 12.07
N GLN A 312 4.98 -11.49 12.89
CA GLN A 312 6.25 -11.99 13.42
C GLN A 312 7.11 -12.64 12.32
N SER A 313 6.48 -13.43 11.45
CA SER A 313 7.16 -14.13 10.35
C SER A 313 7.71 -13.15 9.31
N LYS A 314 6.88 -12.28 8.75
CA LYS A 314 7.26 -11.41 7.63
C LYS A 314 7.83 -10.06 8.06
N ARG A 315 7.39 -9.51 9.21
CA ARG A 315 7.73 -8.16 9.70
C ARG A 315 7.62 -7.08 8.61
N ARG A 316 6.59 -7.18 7.77
CA ARG A 316 6.36 -6.27 6.62
C ARG A 316 6.27 -4.82 7.06
N LEU A 317 6.89 -3.94 6.28
CA LEU A 317 6.77 -2.48 6.39
C LEU A 317 6.22 -1.91 5.07
N GLY A 318 5.67 -0.70 5.13
CA GLY A 318 5.23 0.04 3.97
C GLY A 318 5.71 1.48 4.00
N ILE A 319 6.99 1.69 3.67
CA ILE A 319 7.53 3.02 3.42
C ILE A 319 7.04 3.47 2.05
N GLY A 320 6.17 4.48 2.06
CA GLY A 320 5.71 5.17 0.87
C GLY A 320 6.27 6.60 0.79
N ILE A 321 5.79 7.34 -0.20
CA ILE A 321 6.19 8.74 -0.42
C ILE A 321 4.97 9.65 -0.30
N CYS A 322 5.24 10.95 -0.19
CA CYS A 322 4.31 12.03 -0.50
C CYS A 322 5.12 13.19 -1.12
N GLY A 323 4.43 14.17 -1.70
CA GLY A 323 5.08 15.34 -2.28
C GLY A 323 5.79 15.11 -3.61
N LEU A 324 5.50 14.00 -4.32
CA LEU A 324 6.11 13.76 -5.63
C LEU A 324 5.72 14.85 -6.63
N SER A 325 4.44 15.23 -6.69
CA SER A 325 4.02 16.27 -7.61
C SER A 325 4.63 17.63 -7.24
N ASP A 326 4.72 17.96 -5.94
CA ASP A 326 5.37 19.20 -5.49
C ASP A 326 6.83 19.24 -5.92
N LEU A 327 7.55 18.13 -5.75
CA LEU A 327 8.94 18.01 -6.18
C LEU A 327 9.09 18.29 -7.68
N LEU A 328 8.27 17.65 -8.51
CA LEU A 328 8.33 17.82 -9.97
C LEU A 328 8.02 19.27 -10.37
N ILE A 329 7.06 19.91 -9.71
CA ILE A 329 6.73 21.33 -9.91
C ILE A 329 7.93 22.22 -9.54
N LEU A 330 8.56 21.97 -8.40
CA LEU A 330 9.74 22.72 -7.94
C LEU A 330 10.93 22.55 -8.90
N MET A 331 11.03 21.40 -9.56
CA MET A 331 12.02 21.12 -10.61
C MET A 331 11.62 21.66 -11.99
N GLY A 332 10.41 22.19 -12.16
CA GLY A 332 9.90 22.67 -13.45
C GLY A 332 9.61 21.55 -14.46
N LEU A 333 9.32 20.34 -14.00
CA LEU A 333 9.09 19.16 -14.83
C LEU A 333 7.59 18.84 -14.97
N ASN A 334 7.18 18.44 -16.18
CA ASN A 334 5.84 17.94 -16.42
C ASN A 334 5.71 16.52 -15.87
N TYR A 335 4.62 16.24 -15.15
CA TYR A 335 4.41 14.94 -14.49
C TYR A 335 4.56 13.72 -15.43
N ASP A 336 4.07 13.82 -16.67
CA ASP A 336 4.07 12.75 -17.67
C ASP A 336 5.32 12.69 -18.55
N SER A 337 6.33 13.52 -18.31
CA SER A 337 7.59 13.51 -19.05
C SER A 337 8.50 12.34 -18.69
N ASP A 338 9.41 11.97 -19.59
CA ASP A 338 10.40 10.91 -19.36
C ASP A 338 11.38 11.30 -18.26
N GLU A 339 11.75 12.59 -18.20
CA GLU A 339 12.60 13.18 -17.19
C GLU A 339 11.99 13.06 -15.79
N SER A 340 10.69 13.39 -15.63
CA SER A 340 9.98 13.21 -14.36
C SER A 340 10.00 11.77 -13.88
N ARG A 341 9.80 10.81 -14.79
CA ARG A 341 9.83 9.39 -14.44
C ARG A 341 11.23 8.95 -14.06
N SER A 342 12.28 9.45 -14.71
CA SER A 342 13.67 9.18 -14.32
C SER A 342 13.96 9.70 -12.90
N VAL A 343 13.59 10.95 -12.60
CA VAL A 343 13.76 11.54 -11.26
C VAL A 343 13.01 10.73 -10.20
N ALA A 344 11.76 10.35 -10.47
CA ALA A 344 10.97 9.54 -9.55
C ALA A 344 11.62 8.17 -9.32
N ARG A 345 12.11 7.50 -10.38
CA ARG A 345 12.84 6.23 -10.27
C ARG A 345 14.09 6.36 -9.41
N ASP A 346 14.92 7.37 -9.65
CA ASP A 346 16.16 7.60 -8.89
C ASP A 346 15.88 7.74 -7.38
N ILE A 347 14.85 8.53 -7.03
CA ILE A 347 14.47 8.76 -5.63
C ILE A 347 13.88 7.50 -4.99
N LEU A 348 12.97 6.82 -5.67
CA LEU A 348 12.32 5.63 -5.12
C LEU A 348 13.30 4.46 -5.02
N SER A 349 14.23 4.30 -5.97
CA SER A 349 15.30 3.32 -5.86
C SER A 349 16.19 3.59 -4.64
N ALA A 350 16.52 4.85 -4.35
CA ALA A 350 17.28 5.22 -3.15
C ALA A 350 16.50 4.90 -1.86
N ILE A 351 15.18 5.13 -1.83
CA ILE A 351 14.32 4.77 -0.68
C ILE A 351 14.32 3.25 -0.48
N ASN A 352 14.08 2.48 -1.53
CA ASN A 352 14.02 1.01 -1.44
C ASN A 352 15.37 0.39 -1.06
N PHE A 353 16.46 0.90 -1.64
CA PHE A 353 17.80 0.43 -1.30
C PHE A 353 18.14 0.74 0.16
N GLY A 354 17.95 2.00 0.58
CA GLY A 354 18.23 2.45 1.94
C GLY A 354 17.36 1.75 3.00
N SER A 355 16.11 1.40 2.68
CA SER A 355 15.25 0.64 3.60
C SER A 355 15.72 -0.80 3.77
N LYS A 356 16.19 -1.46 2.71
CA LYS A 356 16.74 -2.82 2.79
C LYS A 356 18.09 -2.86 3.50
N GLU A 357 18.96 -1.89 3.26
CA GLU A 357 20.20 -1.74 4.04
C GLU A 357 19.90 -1.61 5.53
N ALA A 358 18.99 -0.71 5.92
CA ALA A 358 18.58 -0.56 7.31
C ALA A 358 17.98 -1.86 7.87
N SER A 359 17.19 -2.59 7.09
CA SER A 359 16.63 -3.87 7.49
C SER A 359 17.72 -4.93 7.72
N PHE A 360 18.72 -5.00 6.85
CA PHE A 360 19.89 -5.88 7.00
C PHE A 360 20.72 -5.53 8.24
N GLU A 361 20.98 -4.24 8.49
CA GLU A 361 21.67 -3.74 9.67
C GLU A 361 20.90 -4.07 10.97
N LEU A 362 19.58 -3.87 10.98
CA LEU A 362 18.73 -4.19 12.12
C LEU A 362 18.72 -5.69 12.42
N ALA A 363 18.76 -6.55 11.40
CA ALA A 363 18.79 -8.00 11.58
C ALA A 363 20.03 -8.44 12.38
N SER A 364 21.16 -7.77 12.21
CA SER A 364 22.41 -8.08 12.92
C SER A 364 22.30 -7.85 14.43
N SER A 365 21.49 -6.89 14.87
CA SER A 365 21.33 -6.53 16.30
C SER A 365 20.05 -7.07 16.93
N ARG A 366 19.02 -7.37 16.14
CA ARG A 366 17.68 -7.77 16.62
C ARG A 366 17.24 -9.17 16.18
N GLY A 367 18.04 -9.83 15.34
CA GLY A 367 17.68 -11.07 14.65
C GLY A 367 16.87 -10.82 13.38
N SER A 368 16.92 -11.77 12.45
CA SER A 368 16.12 -11.78 11.21
C SER A 368 14.63 -11.96 11.48
N CYS A 369 13.77 -11.64 10.50
CA CYS A 369 12.38 -12.08 10.53
C CYS A 369 12.27 -13.60 10.26
N GLY A 370 11.17 -14.21 10.73
CA GLY A 370 10.96 -15.65 10.59
C GLY A 370 10.90 -16.15 9.13
N ALA A 371 10.47 -15.31 8.19
CA ALA A 371 10.43 -15.65 6.77
C ALA A 371 11.82 -15.84 6.13
N MET A 372 12.90 -15.46 6.82
CA MET A 372 14.28 -15.79 6.41
C MET A 372 14.69 -17.21 6.83
N GLU A 373 13.91 -17.85 7.71
CA GLU A 373 14.05 -19.26 8.07
C GLU A 373 13.47 -20.11 6.93
N GLY A 374 14.32 -20.94 6.31
CA GLY A 374 13.91 -21.80 5.18
C GLY A 374 13.97 -21.11 3.81
N HIS A 375 13.10 -21.58 2.91
CA HIS A 375 13.11 -21.21 1.49
C HIS A 375 12.44 -19.85 1.24
N ASN A 376 13.18 -18.95 0.60
CA ASN A 376 12.72 -17.63 0.19
C ASN A 376 13.57 -17.10 -0.97
N ALA A 377 13.04 -16.13 -1.71
CA ALA A 377 13.67 -15.61 -2.92
C ALA A 377 15.01 -14.88 -2.66
N TYR A 378 15.18 -14.27 -1.47
CA TYR A 378 16.42 -13.56 -1.11
C TYR A 378 17.61 -14.50 -0.92
N THR A 379 17.38 -15.71 -0.39
CA THR A 379 18.46 -16.67 -0.13
C THR A 379 18.66 -17.68 -1.24
N ASP A 380 17.59 -18.04 -1.94
CA ASP A 380 17.61 -19.19 -2.86
C ASP A 380 17.85 -18.78 -4.31
N GLY A 381 17.75 -17.48 -4.62
CA GLY A 381 17.88 -16.95 -5.97
C GLY A 381 18.55 -15.58 -6.04
N ARG A 382 18.30 -14.90 -7.16
CA ARG A 382 18.81 -13.56 -7.50
C ARG A 382 17.71 -12.50 -7.40
N TYR A 383 16.91 -12.55 -6.33
CA TYR A 383 15.69 -11.75 -6.23
C TYR A 383 15.91 -10.24 -6.39
N LEU A 384 16.90 -9.65 -5.70
CA LEU A 384 17.16 -8.21 -5.79
C LEU A 384 17.84 -7.85 -7.11
N GLU A 385 18.72 -8.70 -7.60
CA GLU A 385 19.44 -8.49 -8.85
C GLU A 385 18.48 -8.53 -10.05
N ASP A 386 17.57 -9.50 -10.07
CA ASP A 386 16.61 -9.69 -11.16
C ASP A 386 15.49 -8.64 -11.09
N LYS A 387 15.07 -8.25 -9.88
CA LYS A 387 13.96 -7.29 -9.72
C LYS A 387 14.41 -5.84 -9.85
N PHE A 388 15.56 -5.46 -9.31
CA PHE A 388 16.02 -4.07 -9.25
C PHE A 388 17.35 -3.83 -9.96
N GLY A 389 18.22 -4.84 -10.02
CA GLY A 389 19.53 -4.74 -10.67
C GLY A 389 19.48 -4.67 -12.21
N LEU A 390 18.42 -5.17 -12.85
CA LEU A 390 18.25 -5.12 -14.31
C LEU A 390 17.94 -3.72 -14.85
N HIS A 391 17.41 -2.84 -14.00
CA HIS A 391 17.03 -1.48 -14.38
C HIS A 391 17.63 -0.45 -13.42
N PRO A 392 18.98 -0.31 -13.43
CA PRO A 392 19.67 0.58 -12.51
C PRO A 392 19.25 2.03 -12.73
N THR A 393 19.51 2.84 -11.71
CA THR A 393 19.19 4.27 -11.67
C THR A 393 20.49 5.07 -11.65
N ALA A 394 20.39 6.40 -11.78
CA ALA A 394 21.57 7.26 -11.67
C ALA A 394 22.16 7.25 -10.24
N VAL A 395 21.38 6.79 -9.25
CA VAL A 395 21.72 6.86 -7.82
C VAL A 395 22.13 5.49 -7.27
N ILE A 396 21.42 4.43 -7.68
CA ILE A 396 21.68 3.06 -7.24
C ILE A 396 21.97 2.20 -8.47
N SER A 397 23.17 1.64 -8.51
CA SER A 397 23.67 0.82 -9.60
C SER A 397 23.26 -0.65 -9.47
N ALA A 398 23.49 -1.43 -10.54
CA ALA A 398 23.31 -2.87 -10.51
C ALA A 398 24.27 -3.56 -9.52
N ASP A 399 25.48 -3.01 -9.36
CA ASP A 399 26.50 -3.53 -8.44
C ASP A 399 26.08 -3.30 -6.99
N ASP A 400 25.46 -2.16 -6.67
CA ASP A 400 24.93 -1.89 -5.32
C ASP A 400 23.89 -2.94 -4.92
N TRP A 401 22.93 -3.22 -5.82
CA TRP A 401 21.93 -4.28 -5.61
C TRP A 401 22.56 -5.66 -5.46
N THR A 402 23.57 -5.97 -6.28
CA THR A 402 24.28 -7.24 -6.24
C THR A 402 25.01 -7.43 -4.92
N LEU A 403 25.75 -6.42 -4.45
CA LEU A 403 26.49 -6.46 -3.18
C LEU A 403 25.56 -6.62 -1.97
N LEU A 404 24.42 -5.92 -1.97
CA LEU A 404 23.42 -6.07 -0.92
C LEU A 404 22.79 -7.47 -0.95
N ALA A 405 22.45 -7.99 -2.14
CA ALA A 405 21.89 -9.32 -2.30
C ALA A 405 22.85 -10.41 -1.82
N GLU A 406 24.13 -10.32 -2.20
CA GLU A 406 25.17 -11.23 -1.73
C GLU A 406 25.31 -11.19 -0.21
N SER A 407 25.30 -10.00 0.39
CA SER A 407 25.39 -9.83 1.84
C SER A 407 24.20 -10.48 2.56
N ILE A 408 22.97 -10.26 2.07
CA ILE A 408 21.75 -10.88 2.60
C ILE A 408 21.82 -12.40 2.46
N ARG A 409 22.23 -12.92 1.30
CA ARG A 409 22.32 -14.35 1.00
C ARG A 409 23.36 -15.05 1.90
N GLN A 410 24.56 -14.47 1.99
CA GLN A 410 25.66 -15.04 2.79
C GLN A 410 25.33 -15.10 4.28
N ARG A 411 24.68 -14.06 4.82
CA ARG A 411 24.34 -14.02 6.26
C ARG A 411 22.97 -14.58 6.58
N ARG A 412 22.12 -14.80 5.56
CA ARG A 412 20.70 -15.14 5.68
C ARG A 412 19.96 -14.18 6.61
N GLN A 413 20.24 -12.89 6.46
CA GLN A 413 19.79 -11.86 7.38
C GLN A 413 18.97 -10.78 6.69
N LEU A 414 17.75 -10.59 7.19
CA LEU A 414 16.90 -9.46 6.86
C LEU A 414 15.87 -9.30 7.98
N ARG A 415 15.65 -8.08 8.46
CA ARG A 415 14.71 -7.83 9.56
C ARG A 415 13.26 -7.77 9.09
N ASN A 416 13.04 -7.41 7.82
CA ASN A 416 11.73 -7.12 7.23
C ASN A 416 11.72 -7.66 5.82
N ILE A 417 10.79 -8.57 5.49
CA ILE A 417 10.83 -9.25 4.19
C ILE A 417 10.47 -8.33 3.02
N LEU A 418 9.67 -7.30 3.29
CA LEU A 418 9.20 -6.27 2.37
C LEU A 418 9.20 -4.93 3.11
N THR A 419 9.62 -3.86 2.43
CA THR A 419 9.86 -2.55 3.07
C THR A 419 9.16 -1.38 2.41
N THR A 420 8.84 -1.46 1.12
CA THR A 420 8.33 -0.32 0.34
C THR A 420 7.02 -0.62 -0.38
N THR A 421 6.09 0.33 -0.35
CA THR A 421 4.81 0.27 -1.10
C THR A 421 4.32 1.70 -1.33
N LEU A 422 3.44 1.92 -2.32
CA LEU A 422 2.87 3.23 -2.63
C LEU A 422 1.36 3.28 -2.31
N PRO A 423 0.96 3.30 -1.02
CA PRO A 423 -0.44 3.49 -0.62
C PRO A 423 -0.90 4.94 -0.87
N PRO A 424 -2.20 5.22 -0.73
CA PRO A 424 -2.68 6.58 -0.58
C PRO A 424 -2.21 7.14 0.77
N THR A 425 -1.73 8.38 0.76
CA THR A 425 -1.21 9.04 1.97
C THR A 425 -2.29 9.72 2.81
N GLY A 426 -3.54 9.74 2.33
CA GLY A 426 -4.74 10.16 3.05
C GLY A 426 -4.56 11.45 3.87
N ARG A 427 -4.85 11.37 5.17
CA ARG A 427 -4.71 12.51 6.09
C ARG A 427 -3.25 12.89 6.36
N SER A 428 -2.31 11.98 6.18
CA SER A 428 -0.90 12.25 6.49
C SER A 428 -0.28 13.27 5.53
N SER A 429 -0.58 13.21 4.22
CA SER A 429 -0.11 14.24 3.28
C SER A 429 -0.81 15.60 3.50
N LEU A 430 -2.08 15.60 3.93
CA LEU A 430 -2.77 16.84 4.34
C LEU A 430 -2.11 17.49 5.56
N LEU A 431 -1.68 16.69 6.54
CA LEU A 431 -0.94 17.18 7.71
C LEU A 431 0.45 17.72 7.35
N LEU A 432 1.08 17.18 6.31
CA LEU A 432 2.33 17.72 5.77
C LEU A 432 2.10 18.92 4.84
N GLY A 433 0.89 19.07 4.28
CA GLY A 433 0.57 20.12 3.33
C GLY A 433 1.22 19.91 1.96
N VAL A 434 1.34 18.66 1.52
CA VAL A 434 1.97 18.25 0.25
C VAL A 434 1.05 17.31 -0.54
N SER A 435 1.35 17.11 -1.82
CA SER A 435 0.62 16.21 -2.71
C SER A 435 0.60 14.77 -2.17
N PRO A 436 -0.50 14.03 -2.36
CA PRO A 436 -0.58 12.67 -1.88
C PRO A 436 0.21 11.72 -2.76
N SER A 437 0.96 10.81 -2.13
CA SER A 437 1.66 9.70 -2.79
C SER A 437 2.32 10.09 -4.13
N LEU A 438 2.03 9.34 -5.19
CA LEU A 438 2.38 9.65 -6.57
C LEU A 438 1.24 10.33 -7.36
N GLU A 439 0.26 10.97 -6.73
CA GLU A 439 -0.83 11.65 -7.45
C GLU A 439 -0.39 13.04 -7.97
N PRO A 440 -0.78 13.45 -9.19
CA PRO A 440 -0.45 14.77 -9.73
C PRO A 440 -1.30 15.91 -9.10
N ALA A 441 -0.72 17.11 -9.00
CA ALA A 441 -1.35 18.29 -8.39
C ALA A 441 -1.62 19.47 -9.35
N LEU A 442 -0.68 19.86 -10.22
CA LEU A 442 -0.83 20.98 -11.19
C LEU A 442 -0.79 20.48 -12.64
N LYS A 443 -1.73 20.98 -13.47
CA LYS A 443 -2.61 20.17 -14.33
C LYS A 443 -3.50 19.27 -13.46
N THR A 444 -4.81 19.51 -13.46
CA THR A 444 -5.74 18.66 -12.71
C THR A 444 -5.48 17.21 -13.13
N ALA A 445 -5.70 16.23 -12.24
CA ALA A 445 -5.42 14.84 -12.59
C ALA A 445 -6.15 14.37 -13.87
N HIS A 446 -7.21 15.07 -14.30
CA HIS A 446 -7.93 14.82 -15.55
C HIS A 446 -7.26 15.39 -16.83
N GLU A 447 -6.27 16.28 -16.70
CA GLU A 447 -5.50 16.88 -17.79
C GLU A 447 -4.20 16.12 -18.08
N VAL A 448 -3.77 15.24 -17.18
CA VAL A 448 -2.70 14.28 -17.44
C VAL A 448 -3.30 13.13 -18.26
N PRO A 449 -2.78 12.82 -19.47
CA PRO A 449 -3.29 11.71 -20.26
C PRO A 449 -3.20 10.40 -19.47
N SER A 450 -4.18 9.50 -19.64
CA SER A 450 -4.20 8.19 -18.97
C SER A 450 -2.87 7.44 -19.11
N ARG A 451 -2.26 7.50 -20.30
CA ARG A 451 -0.95 6.91 -20.58
C ARG A 451 0.16 7.45 -19.68
N GLY A 452 0.18 8.75 -19.37
CA GLY A 452 1.17 9.34 -18.45
C GLY A 452 1.09 8.75 -17.04
N HIS A 453 -0.13 8.52 -16.55
CA HIS A 453 -0.33 7.81 -15.27
C HIS A 453 0.20 6.38 -15.32
N LEU A 454 -0.14 5.63 -16.37
CA LEU A 454 0.28 4.23 -16.53
C LEU A 454 1.79 4.09 -16.66
N LEU A 455 2.46 4.98 -17.40
CA LEU A 455 3.91 4.98 -17.55
C LEU A 455 4.62 5.31 -16.23
N MET A 456 4.10 6.26 -15.45
CA MET A 456 4.63 6.51 -14.11
C MET A 456 4.47 5.27 -13.22
N MET A 457 3.30 4.62 -13.21
CA MET A 457 3.11 3.39 -12.44
C MET A 457 4.04 2.27 -12.88
N ARG A 458 4.20 2.06 -14.19
CA ARG A 458 5.12 1.06 -14.75
C ARG A 458 6.53 1.28 -14.22
N ASP A 459 7.03 2.50 -14.34
CA ASP A 459 8.41 2.83 -14.00
C ASP A 459 8.68 2.75 -12.49
N LEU A 460 7.67 2.89 -11.64
CA LEU A 460 7.84 2.86 -10.19
C LEU A 460 7.50 1.50 -9.55
N VAL A 461 6.46 0.83 -10.03
CA VAL A 461 5.91 -0.40 -9.41
C VAL A 461 5.50 -1.48 -10.41
N GLY A 462 5.84 -1.30 -11.69
CA GLY A 462 5.62 -2.29 -12.73
C GLY A 462 6.34 -3.59 -12.41
N THR A 463 5.79 -4.67 -12.95
CA THR A 463 6.22 -6.04 -12.78
C THR A 463 7.69 -6.23 -13.19
N ASP A 464 8.13 -5.68 -14.32
CA ASP A 464 9.53 -5.90 -14.78
C ASP A 464 10.45 -4.69 -14.57
N THR A 465 9.88 -3.48 -14.42
CA THR A 465 10.68 -2.24 -14.37
C THR A 465 10.55 -1.50 -13.04
N GLY A 466 9.68 -1.91 -12.12
CA GLY A 466 9.43 -1.23 -10.86
C GLY A 466 10.65 -1.19 -9.95
N VAL A 467 10.80 -0.10 -9.19
CA VAL A 467 11.90 0.13 -8.24
C VAL A 467 11.49 -0.03 -6.77
N PHE A 468 10.22 -0.35 -6.51
CA PHE A 468 9.66 -0.64 -5.20
C PHE A 468 9.31 -2.13 -5.06
N ASP A 469 9.22 -2.60 -3.81
CA ASP A 469 8.89 -4.00 -3.50
C ASP A 469 7.52 -4.40 -4.02
N GLU A 470 6.54 -3.53 -3.82
CA GLU A 470 5.12 -3.85 -3.99
C GLU A 470 4.48 -3.04 -5.11
N SER A 471 3.16 -2.85 -5.05
CA SER A 471 2.42 -2.07 -6.02
C SER A 471 2.13 -0.66 -5.52
N ALA A 472 1.25 0.03 -6.24
CA ALA A 472 0.73 1.33 -5.88
C ALA A 472 -0.78 1.30 -5.83
N SER A 473 -1.35 2.12 -4.96
CA SER A 473 -2.72 2.58 -5.09
C SER A 473 -2.71 3.83 -5.94
N LYS A 474 -3.21 3.71 -7.17
CA LYS A 474 -3.23 4.83 -8.11
C LYS A 474 -4.49 4.81 -8.93
N THR A 475 -5.18 5.95 -8.94
CA THR A 475 -6.35 6.15 -9.79
C THR A 475 -5.93 6.76 -11.12
N VAL A 476 -6.35 6.17 -12.23
CA VAL A 476 -6.29 6.81 -13.55
C VAL A 476 -7.50 7.72 -13.68
N ASN A 477 -7.27 9.03 -13.51
CA ASN A 477 -8.32 10.03 -13.60
C ASN A 477 -8.62 10.31 -15.07
N MET A 478 -9.88 10.22 -15.46
CA MET A 478 -10.31 10.39 -16.84
C MET A 478 -11.26 11.58 -16.97
N PRO A 479 -11.23 12.32 -18.10
CA PRO A 479 -12.16 13.41 -18.34
C PRO A 479 -13.58 12.86 -18.48
N ARG A 480 -14.59 13.71 -18.22
CA ARG A 480 -16.01 13.35 -18.33
C ARG A 480 -16.37 12.77 -19.70
N ALA A 481 -15.71 13.27 -20.76
CA ALA A 481 -15.93 12.86 -22.15
C ALA A 481 -15.34 11.48 -22.50
N ALA A 482 -14.54 10.88 -21.60
CA ALA A 482 -14.04 9.52 -21.81
C ALA A 482 -15.20 8.54 -22.00
N THR A 483 -15.00 7.61 -22.91
CA THR A 483 -15.94 6.56 -23.30
C THR A 483 -15.62 5.23 -22.59
N VAL A 484 -16.50 4.25 -22.70
CA VAL A 484 -16.23 2.88 -22.25
C VAL A 484 -15.02 2.30 -22.97
N SER A 485 -14.85 2.61 -24.26
CA SER A 485 -13.68 2.17 -25.05
C SER A 485 -12.38 2.72 -24.48
N ASP A 486 -12.36 3.99 -24.05
CA ASP A 486 -11.17 4.61 -23.44
C ASP A 486 -10.81 3.91 -22.12
N VAL A 487 -11.81 3.53 -21.31
CA VAL A 487 -11.59 2.76 -20.07
C VAL A 487 -11.04 1.37 -20.38
N ARG A 488 -11.62 0.68 -21.37
CA ARG A 488 -11.13 -0.62 -21.81
C ARG A 488 -9.68 -0.54 -22.29
N GLU A 489 -9.32 0.51 -23.03
CA GLU A 489 -7.95 0.74 -23.48
C GLU A 489 -6.99 0.93 -22.29
N VAL A 490 -7.40 1.67 -21.24
CA VAL A 490 -6.60 1.78 -20.01
C VAL A 490 -6.31 0.42 -19.37
N PHE A 491 -7.31 -0.47 -19.30
CA PHE A 491 -7.10 -1.82 -18.77
C PHE A 491 -6.16 -2.64 -19.66
N VAL A 492 -6.33 -2.59 -20.98
CA VAL A 492 -5.42 -3.27 -21.93
C VAL A 492 -3.99 -2.72 -21.86
N ASP A 493 -3.82 -1.41 -21.78
CA ASP A 493 -2.50 -0.79 -21.67
C ASP A 493 -1.86 -1.10 -20.32
N SER A 494 -2.63 -1.11 -19.23
CA SER A 494 -2.12 -1.52 -17.90
C SER A 494 -1.59 -2.96 -17.92
N TYR A 495 -2.29 -3.85 -18.62
CA TYR A 495 -1.88 -5.23 -18.85
C TYR A 495 -0.56 -5.28 -19.61
N LYS A 496 -0.49 -4.63 -20.78
CA LYS A 496 0.72 -4.61 -21.64
C LYS A 496 1.92 -3.96 -20.98
N LEU A 497 1.70 -3.00 -20.08
CA LEU A 497 2.75 -2.33 -19.33
C LEU A 497 3.21 -3.11 -18.09
N GLY A 498 2.63 -4.28 -17.83
CA GLY A 498 3.02 -5.09 -16.69
C GLY A 498 2.60 -4.48 -15.34
N LEU A 499 1.46 -3.79 -15.25
CA LEU A 499 0.97 -3.29 -13.97
C LEU A 499 0.36 -4.41 -13.12
N LYS A 500 0.47 -4.31 -11.80
CA LYS A 500 -0.06 -5.32 -10.85
C LYS A 500 -1.51 -5.06 -10.44
N ASN A 501 -1.97 -3.82 -10.56
CA ASN A 501 -3.36 -3.44 -10.36
C ASN A 501 -3.65 -2.14 -11.13
N ILE A 502 -4.93 -1.85 -11.32
CA ILE A 502 -5.38 -0.57 -11.86
C ILE A 502 -6.81 -0.25 -11.43
N CYS A 503 -7.06 1.03 -11.17
CA CYS A 503 -8.39 1.58 -10.94
C CYS A 503 -8.55 2.85 -11.79
N VAL A 504 -9.76 3.07 -12.29
CA VAL A 504 -10.10 4.24 -13.10
C VAL A 504 -11.14 5.08 -12.36
N TYR A 505 -11.05 6.39 -12.49
CA TYR A 505 -12.10 7.29 -12.04
C TYR A 505 -12.41 8.28 -13.15
N ARG A 506 -13.62 8.18 -13.68
CA ARG A 506 -14.14 9.16 -14.65
C ARG A 506 -14.89 10.24 -13.90
N LYS A 507 -14.58 11.50 -14.18
CA LYS A 507 -15.26 12.63 -13.53
C LYS A 507 -16.78 12.57 -13.79
N THR A 508 -17.55 12.48 -12.71
CA THR A 508 -19.01 12.57 -12.70
C THR A 508 -19.42 13.87 -12.00
N ASN A 509 -20.20 14.69 -12.72
CA ASN A 509 -20.61 16.07 -12.40
C ASN A 509 -19.60 17.18 -12.76
#